data_AF-A0A4V1D1L2-F1
#
_entry.id   AF-A0A4V1D1L2-F1
#
_cell.length_a   1.000
_cell.length_b   1.000
_cell.length_c   1.000
_cell.angle_alpha   90.00
_cell.angle_beta   90.00
_cell.angle_gamma   90.00
#
_symmetry.space_group_name_H-M   'P 1'
#
loop_
_entity.id
_entity.type
_entity.pdbx_description
1 polymer ?
#
loop_
_entity_poly.entity_id
_entity_poly.type
_entity_poly.pdbx_seq_one_letter_code
_entity_poly.pdbx_strand_id
1 'polypeptide(L)'
;MEKKAENSTTNYAPEKVTEAVEIHFTKIVSGGNTTISGTIKKGSADAGTVSFETTGNYLITQLKPYNALTADEVTAVYAAVPGCITEMLND
;
A
#
# COMPACT_ATOMS: atom_id res chain seq x y z
N MET A 1 -16.64 -30.44 10.53
CA MET A 1 -15.49 -29.59 10.88
C MET A 1 -15.72 -28.26 10.20
N GLU A 2 -15.85 -27.17 10.97
CA GLU A 2 -15.89 -25.83 10.37
C GLU A 2 -14.57 -25.59 9.64
N LYS A 3 -14.67 -25.22 8.36
CA LYS A 3 -13.51 -24.89 7.52
C LYS A 3 -12.86 -23.67 8.19
N LYS A 4 -11.67 -23.82 8.77
CA LYS A 4 -10.89 -22.65 9.24
C LYS A 4 -10.80 -21.70 8.05
N ALA A 5 -11.21 -20.44 8.23
CA ALA A 5 -11.06 -19.42 7.20
C ALA A 5 -9.59 -19.43 6.74
N GLU A 6 -9.38 -19.60 5.44
CA GLU A 6 -8.04 -19.56 4.85
C GLU A 6 -7.55 -18.12 4.90
N ASN A 7 -6.66 -17.85 5.85
CA ASN A 7 -5.94 -16.58 5.87
C ASN A 7 -4.80 -16.68 4.86
N SER A 8 -4.67 -15.69 3.99
CA SER A 8 -3.57 -15.58 3.02
C SER A 8 -2.85 -14.25 3.16
N THR A 9 -1.54 -14.27 2.93
CA THR A 9 -0.68 -13.09 2.90
C THR A 9 0.12 -13.10 1.60
N THR A 10 0.01 -12.03 0.82
CA THR A 10 0.75 -11.82 -0.43
C THR A 10 1.63 -10.59 -0.30
N ASN A 11 2.94 -10.75 -0.53
CA ASN A 11 3.87 -9.63 -0.61
C ASN A 11 4.13 -9.33 -2.09
N TYR A 12 3.87 -8.09 -2.49
CA TYR A 12 4.08 -7.65 -3.87
C TYR A 12 5.53 -7.19 -4.07
N ALA A 13 5.98 -7.21 -5.32
CA ALA A 13 7.21 -6.52 -5.68
C ALA A 13 7.06 -5.01 -5.38
N PRO A 14 8.14 -4.30 -5.03
CA PRO A 14 8.08 -2.87 -4.79
C PRO A 14 7.58 -2.13 -6.04
N GLU A 15 6.55 -1.31 -5.86
CA GLU A 15 6.02 -0.46 -6.92
C GLU A 15 6.89 0.80 -7.03
N LYS A 16 7.50 1.03 -8.19
CA LYS A 16 8.33 2.21 -8.42
C LYS A 16 7.46 3.39 -8.87
N VAL A 17 7.25 4.33 -7.96
CA VAL A 17 6.47 5.55 -8.22
C VAL A 17 7.30 6.60 -8.95
N THR A 18 8.58 6.70 -8.59
CA THR A 18 9.60 7.51 -9.28
C THR A 18 10.92 6.73 -9.29
N GLU A 19 11.99 7.30 -9.85
CA GLU A 19 13.32 6.71 -9.74
C GLU A 19 13.82 6.56 -8.30
N ALA A 20 13.39 7.46 -7.40
CA ALA A 20 13.85 7.51 -6.01
C ALA A 20 12.84 6.96 -5.01
N VAL A 21 11.57 6.84 -5.39
CA VAL A 21 10.46 6.49 -4.49
C VAL A 21 9.79 5.19 -4.92
N GLU A 22 9.63 4.28 -3.97
CA GLU A 22 8.94 3.01 -4.17
C GLU A 22 7.98 2.69 -3.02
N ILE A 23 6.97 1.84 -3.27
CA ILE A 23 6.01 1.40 -2.26
C ILE A 23 6.02 -0.12 -2.15
N HIS A 24 6.20 -0.61 -0.92
CA HIS A 24 6.27 -2.03 -0.60
C HIS A 24 4.93 -2.48 -0.05
N PHE A 25 4.12 -3.15 -0.88
CA PHE A 25 2.76 -3.55 -0.52
C PHE A 25 2.64 -4.99 -0.04
N THR A 26 1.74 -5.19 0.92
CA THR A 26 1.31 -6.50 1.42
C THR A 26 -0.21 -6.55 1.47
N LYS A 27 -0.80 -7.60 0.88
CA LYS A 27 -2.23 -7.92 0.98
C LYS A 27 -2.41 -9.06 1.99
N ILE A 28 -3.40 -8.93 2.86
CA ILE A 28 -3.83 -9.96 3.80
C ILE A 28 -5.32 -10.18 3.58
N VAL A 29 -5.71 -11.42 3.26
CA VAL A 29 -7.12 -11.82 3.21
C VAL A 29 -7.39 -12.71 4.41
N SER A 30 -8.32 -12.33 5.27
CA SER A 30 -8.65 -13.04 6.51
C SER A 30 -10.14 -12.90 6.80
N GLY A 31 -10.83 -14.03 6.98
CA GLY A 31 -12.25 -14.03 7.36
C GLY A 31 -13.18 -13.28 6.39
N GLY A 32 -12.85 -13.26 5.09
CA GLY A 32 -13.61 -12.51 4.07
C GLY A 32 -13.28 -11.01 3.98
N ASN A 33 -12.39 -10.52 4.84
CA ASN A 33 -11.88 -9.15 4.77
C ASN A 33 -10.52 -9.11 4.06
N THR A 34 -10.29 -8.07 3.27
CA THR A 34 -8.99 -7.78 2.66
C THR A 34 -8.40 -6.51 3.26
N THR A 35 -7.19 -6.62 3.79
CA THR A 35 -6.35 -5.49 4.21
C THR A 35 -5.16 -5.38 3.26
N ILE A 36 -4.86 -4.19 2.78
CA ILE A 36 -3.64 -3.90 2.03
C ILE A 36 -2.87 -2.83 2.81
N SER A 37 -1.63 -3.14 3.17
CA SER A 37 -0.70 -2.19 3.78
C SER A 37 0.47 -1.92 2.85
N GLY A 38 1.01 -0.72 2.90
CA GLY A 38 2.16 -0.32 2.10
C GLY A 38 3.13 0.55 2.89
N THR A 39 4.43 0.33 2.72
CA THR A 39 5.47 1.26 3.19
C THR A 39 6.02 2.03 2.01
N ILE A 40 5.92 3.35 2.05
CA ILE A 40 6.49 4.26 1.04
C ILE A 40 7.93 4.55 1.46
N LYS A 41 8.88 4.32 0.55
CA LYS A 41 10.30 4.50 0.79
C LYS A 41 10.91 5.45 -0.23
N LYS A 42 11.88 6.25 0.23
CA LYS A 42 12.81 6.99 -0.62
C LYS A 42 14.23 6.50 -0.35
N GLY A 43 14.82 5.76 -1.28
CA GLY A 43 16.01 4.97 -1.00
C GLY A 43 15.78 4.02 0.18
N SER A 44 16.59 4.11 1.23
CA SER A 44 16.44 3.29 2.44
C SER A 44 15.56 3.89 3.53
N ALA A 45 15.07 5.12 3.35
CA ALA A 45 14.30 5.84 4.37
C ALA A 45 12.80 5.68 4.17
N ASP A 46 12.08 5.34 5.25
CA ASP A 46 10.62 5.34 5.26
C ASP A 46 10.09 6.77 5.13
N ALA A 47 9.33 7.03 4.06
CA ALA A 47 8.75 8.32 3.72
C ALA A 47 7.24 8.39 4.00
N GLY A 48 6.57 7.26 4.22
CA GLY A 48 5.14 7.22 4.51
C GLY A 48 4.56 5.81 4.55
N THR A 49 3.24 5.73 4.67
CA THR A 49 2.48 4.49 4.67
C THR A 49 1.22 4.60 3.82
N VAL A 50 0.76 3.45 3.35
CA VAL A 50 -0.55 3.26 2.73
C VAL A 50 -1.30 2.21 3.53
N SER A 51 -2.59 2.41 3.75
CA SER A 51 -3.48 1.42 4.38
C SER A 51 -4.84 1.43 3.68
N PHE A 52 -5.34 0.24 3.38
CA PHE A 52 -6.68 0.01 2.88
C PHE A 52 -7.28 -1.21 3.56
N GLU A 53 -8.58 -1.17 3.84
CA GLU A 53 -9.31 -2.27 4.45
C GLU A 53 -10.75 -2.30 3.92
N THR A 54 -11.21 -3.46 3.43
CA THR A 54 -12.48 -3.55 2.68
C THR A 54 -13.72 -3.30 3.51
N THR A 55 -13.73 -3.62 4.81
CA THR A 55 -14.92 -3.44 5.67
C THR A 55 -15.15 -1.97 6.00
N GLY A 56 -14.07 -1.26 6.37
CA GLY A 56 -14.07 0.18 6.60
C GLY A 56 -14.19 0.97 5.30
N ASN A 57 -13.69 0.41 4.19
CA ASN A 57 -13.70 1.01 2.85
C ASN A 57 -13.01 2.39 2.83
N TYR A 58 -11.91 2.52 3.58
CA TYR A 58 -11.09 3.72 3.61
C TYR A 58 -9.70 3.41 3.05
N LEU A 59 -9.24 4.26 2.13
CA LEU A 59 -7.86 4.32 1.68
C LEU A 59 -7.17 5.50 2.37
N ILE A 60 -6.09 5.21 3.09
CA ILE A 60 -5.31 6.21 3.80
C ILE A 60 -3.88 6.17 3.28
N THR A 61 -3.41 7.30 2.75
CA THR A 61 -2.00 7.53 2.43
C THR A 61 -1.46 8.60 3.38
N GLN A 62 -0.53 8.21 4.25
CA GLN A 62 0.11 9.10 5.21
C GLN A 62 1.56 9.32 4.81
N LEU A 63 1.96 10.57 4.62
CA LEU A 63 3.33 10.94 4.31
C LEU A 63 3.98 11.57 5.53
N LYS A 64 5.24 11.23 5.79
CA LYS A 64 6.07 11.96 6.75
C LYS A 64 6.24 13.41 6.27
N PRO A 65 6.56 14.37 7.16
CA PRO A 65 6.65 15.78 6.82
C PRO A 65 7.49 16.03 5.55
N TYR A 66 7.16 17.11 4.83
CA TYR A 66 7.68 17.51 3.51
C TYR A 66 9.22 17.64 3.35
N ASN A 67 10.03 17.22 4.33
CA ASN A 67 11.47 17.09 4.19
C ASN A 67 11.91 15.74 3.61
N ALA A 68 11.04 14.70 3.62
CA ALA A 68 11.37 13.40 3.05
C ALA A 68 11.13 13.32 1.54
N LEU A 69 10.08 13.96 1.05
CA LEU A 69 9.64 13.93 -0.35
C LEU A 69 9.52 15.34 -0.91
N THR A 70 9.86 15.50 -2.19
CA THR A 70 9.57 16.70 -2.98
C THR A 70 8.07 16.77 -3.30
N ALA A 71 7.59 17.95 -3.70
CA ALA A 71 6.17 18.13 -4.06
C ALA A 71 5.74 17.23 -5.24
N ASP A 72 6.63 17.02 -6.21
CA ASP A 72 6.37 16.14 -7.36
C ASP A 72 6.29 14.67 -6.93
N GLU A 73 7.19 14.23 -6.03
CA GLU A 73 7.14 12.87 -5.46
C GLU A 73 5.87 12.64 -4.63
N VAL A 74 5.45 13.63 -3.83
CA VAL A 74 4.17 13.58 -3.10
C VAL A 74 3.01 13.39 -4.08
N THR A 75 2.98 14.17 -5.15
CA THR A 75 1.94 14.10 -6.19
C THR A 75 1.94 12.75 -6.88
N ALA A 76 3.12 12.23 -7.25
CA ALA A 76 3.28 10.94 -7.89
C ALA A 76 2.77 9.80 -6.99
N VAL A 77 3.07 9.83 -5.68
CA VAL A 77 2.56 8.85 -4.72
C VAL A 77 1.03 8.88 -4.66
N TYR A 78 0.43 10.06 -4.48
CA TYR A 78 -1.04 10.17 -4.42
C TYR A 78 -1.73 9.76 -5.72
N ALA A 79 -1.07 9.94 -6.87
CA ALA A 79 -1.60 9.52 -8.16
C ALA A 79 -1.51 8.00 -8.37
N ALA A 80 -0.43 7.35 -7.92
CA ALA A 80 -0.19 5.92 -8.13
C ALA A 80 -1.04 5.02 -7.21
N VAL A 81 -1.15 5.38 -5.92
CA VAL A 81 -1.72 4.51 -4.89
C VAL A 81 -3.11 3.94 -5.22
N PRO A 82 -4.10 4.73 -5.69
CA PRO A 82 -5.43 4.19 -6.01
C PRO A 82 -5.40 3.08 -7.07
N GLY A 83 -4.52 3.21 -8.06
CA GLY A 83 -4.31 2.20 -9.11
C GLY A 83 -3.77 0.90 -8.54
N CYS A 84 -2.69 0.98 -7.75
CA CYS A 84 -2.07 -0.18 -7.11
C CYS A 84 -3.08 -0.94 -6.23
N ILE A 85 -3.86 -0.22 -5.43
CA ILE A 85 -4.89 -0.83 -4.57
C ILE A 85 -5.95 -1.54 -5.42
N THR A 86 -6.39 -0.91 -6.52
CA THR A 86 -7.38 -1.52 -7.43
C THR A 86 -6.84 -2.80 -8.04
N GLU A 87 -5.60 -2.81 -8.52
CA GLU A 87 -4.96 -4.01 -9.08
C GLU A 87 -4.89 -5.13 -8.04
N MET A 88 -4.41 -4.84 -6.83
CA MET A 88 -4.30 -5.82 -5.74
C MET A 88 -5.65 -6.35 -5.27
N LEU A 89 -6.75 -5.61 -5.44
CA LEU A 89 -8.09 -6.11 -5.14
C LEU A 89 -8.63 -7.06 -6.22
N ASN A 90 -8.12 -6.96 -7.45
CA ASN A 90 -8.55 -7.78 -8.59
C ASN A 90 -7.61 -8.96 -8.90
N ASP A 91 -6.46 -9.03 -8.21
CA ASP A 91 -5.51 -10.15 -8.18
C ASP A 91 -6.02 -11.34 -7.34
#